data_AF-A0A6J1P043-F1
#
_entry.id   AF-A0A6J1P043-F1
#
_cell.length_a   1.000
_cell.length_b   1.000
_cell.length_c   1.000
_cell.angle_alpha   90.00
_cell.angle_beta   90.00
_cell.angle_gamma   90.00
#
_symmetry.space_group_name_H-M   'P 1'
#
loop_
_entity.id
_entity.type
_entity.pdbx_description
1 polymer ?
#
loop_
_entity_poly.entity_id
_entity_poly.type
_entity_poly.pdbx_seq_one_letter_code
_entity_poly.pdbx_strand_id
1 'polypeptide(L)'
;MKSIELIFAVANIILAVNVFITSACPHELEDAKAAYKSGEILDSSVPITLENIKRKLKDSGIFDAHDPTLNDREKKELSKLFDAVEIMTTSRNRQPSNVQNIFSSLRLVERAVKKQLKEGQISETLAAKFRWEKLSSRHRREQPTYYLDKNTSMRVFDTKH
;
A
#
# COMPACT_ATOMS: atom_id res chain seq x y z
N MET A 1 42.19 -40.88 -16.90
CA MET A 1 41.33 -39.92 -17.64
C MET A 1 39.83 -40.08 -17.36
N LYS A 2 39.27 -41.29 -17.22
CA LYS A 2 37.81 -41.49 -17.02
C LYS A 2 37.25 -40.95 -15.69
N SER A 3 38.07 -40.84 -14.64
CA SER A 3 37.60 -40.45 -13.29
C SER A 3 37.31 -38.95 -13.14
N ILE A 4 37.95 -38.08 -13.94
CA ILE A 4 37.77 -36.63 -13.85
C ILE A 4 36.44 -36.23 -14.49
N GLU A 5 36.09 -36.82 -15.63
CA GLU A 5 34.81 -36.56 -16.30
C GLU A 5 33.60 -37.00 -15.46
N LEU A 6 33.74 -38.09 -14.70
CA LEU A 6 32.69 -38.55 -13.78
C LEU A 6 32.45 -37.56 -12.64
N ILE A 7 33.51 -36.95 -12.09
CA ILE A 7 33.40 -35.95 -11.02
C ILE A 7 32.71 -34.68 -11.53
N PHE A 8 33.07 -34.22 -12.73
CA PHE A 8 32.42 -33.06 -13.37
C PHE A 8 30.94 -33.33 -13.68
N ALA A 9 30.59 -34.54 -14.12
CA ALA A 9 29.20 -34.92 -14.38
C ALA A 9 28.37 -34.92 -13.09
N VAL A 10 28.90 -35.49 -12.00
CA VAL A 10 28.21 -35.53 -10.70
C VAL A 10 28.06 -34.13 -10.10
N ALA A 11 29.08 -33.28 -10.20
CA ALA A 11 29.01 -31.90 -9.72
C ALA A 11 27.95 -31.08 -10.47
N ASN A 12 27.85 -31.24 -11.79
CA ASN A 12 26.84 -30.57 -12.61
C ASN A 12 25.41 -31.04 -12.28
N ILE A 13 25.21 -32.32 -11.98
CA ILE A 13 23.91 -32.85 -11.56
C ILE A 13 23.50 -32.27 -10.21
N ILE A 14 24.42 -32.20 -9.23
CA ILE A 14 24.14 -31.61 -7.92
C ILE A 14 23.78 -30.12 -8.05
N LEU A 15 24.50 -29.39 -8.91
CA LEU A 15 24.21 -27.98 -9.17
C LEU A 15 22.82 -27.80 -9.81
N ALA A 16 22.49 -28.63 -10.80
CA ALA A 16 21.20 -28.59 -11.49
C ALA A 16 20.03 -28.92 -10.55
N VAL A 17 20.20 -29.90 -9.65
CA VAL A 17 19.19 -30.25 -8.64
C VAL A 17 18.99 -29.13 -7.63
N ASN A 18 20.08 -28.48 -7.17
CA ASN A 18 19.96 -27.32 -6.27
C ASN A 18 19.25 -26.13 -6.92
N VAL A 19 19.52 -25.84 -8.20
CA VAL A 19 18.82 -24.78 -8.96
C VAL A 19 17.35 -25.12 -9.16
N PHE A 20 17.01 -26.39 -9.36
CA PHE A 20 15.62 -26.84 -9.49
C PHE A 20 14.85 -26.78 -8.15
N ILE A 21 15.51 -27.11 -7.04
CA ILE A 21 14.90 -27.03 -5.70
C ILE A 21 14.69 -25.57 -5.28
N THR A 22 15.61 -24.65 -5.60
CA THR A 22 15.44 -23.23 -5.31
C THR A 22 14.40 -22.55 -6.22
N SER A 23 14.22 -23.02 -7.47
CA SER A 23 13.19 -22.51 -8.38
C SER A 23 11.80 -23.08 -8.13
N ALA A 24 11.70 -24.25 -7.48
CA ALA A 24 10.44 -24.87 -7.06
C ALA A 24 9.89 -24.34 -5.73
N CYS A 25 10.54 -23.33 -5.12
CA CYS A 25 9.99 -22.66 -3.95
C CYS A 25 8.73 -21.88 -4.38
N PRO A 26 7.54 -22.19 -3.85
CA PRO A 26 6.33 -21.46 -4.20
C PRO A 26 6.46 -20.03 -3.69
N HIS A 27 6.78 -19.11 -4.59
CA HIS A 27 6.96 -17.69 -4.32
C HIS A 27 5.64 -16.95 -4.03
N GLU A 28 4.56 -17.66 -3.68
CA GLU A 28 3.21 -17.09 -3.51
C GLU A 28 2.80 -16.84 -2.05
N LEU A 29 3.55 -17.31 -1.05
CA LEU A 29 3.12 -17.15 0.35
C LEU A 29 3.66 -15.90 1.07
N GLU A 30 4.75 -15.30 0.60
CA GLU A 30 5.31 -14.09 1.24
C GLU A 30 4.52 -12.82 0.88
N ASP A 31 3.99 -12.73 -0.33
CA ASP A 31 3.17 -11.59 -0.76
C ASP A 31 1.81 -11.54 -0.05
N ALA A 32 1.25 -12.70 0.31
CA ALA A 32 0.02 -12.77 1.09
C ALA A 32 0.20 -12.24 2.52
N LYS A 33 1.35 -12.50 3.16
CA LYS A 33 1.58 -12.07 4.55
C LYS A 33 1.80 -10.56 4.69
N ALA A 34 2.32 -9.91 3.65
CA ALA A 34 2.41 -8.45 3.59
C ALA A 34 1.07 -7.78 3.25
N ALA A 35 0.23 -8.44 2.44
CA ALA A 35 -1.09 -7.92 2.04
C ALA A 35 -2.10 -7.85 3.20
N TYR A 36 -2.05 -8.78 4.15
CA TYR A 36 -2.97 -8.83 5.30
C TYR A 36 -2.70 -7.77 6.39
N LYS A 37 -1.64 -6.95 6.28
CA LYS A 37 -1.26 -6.01 7.34
C LYS A 37 -1.96 -4.64 7.28
N SER A 38 -2.64 -4.30 6.18
CA SER A 38 -3.24 -2.97 6.01
C SER A 38 -4.76 -2.89 6.25
N GLY A 39 -5.52 -3.99 6.13
CA GLY A 39 -6.99 -3.97 6.31
C GLY A 39 -7.70 -2.91 5.46
N GLU A 40 -7.07 -2.49 4.37
CA GLU A 40 -7.47 -1.35 3.56
C GLU A 40 -8.10 -1.87 2.28
N ILE A 41 -9.29 -1.38 1.96
CA ILE A 41 -10.03 -1.77 0.76
C ILE A 41 -9.15 -1.45 -0.44
N LEU A 42 -8.76 -2.49 -1.18
CA LEU A 42 -8.04 -2.39 -2.44
C LEU A 42 -8.87 -1.56 -3.42
N ASP A 43 -8.23 -0.54 -4.01
CA ASP A 43 -8.79 0.15 -5.15
C ASP A 43 -8.77 -0.81 -6.35
N SER A 44 -9.85 -1.57 -6.52
CA SER A 44 -10.02 -2.59 -7.56
C SER A 44 -10.21 -2.00 -8.97
N SER A 45 -10.40 -0.67 -9.08
CA SER A 45 -10.52 0.02 -10.37
C SER A 45 -9.16 0.55 -10.84
N VAL A 46 -8.44 -0.27 -11.60
CA VAL A 46 -7.29 0.18 -12.40
C VAL A 46 -7.85 0.70 -13.74
N PRO A 47 -7.41 1.87 -14.25
CA PRO A 47 -6.39 2.76 -13.72
C PRO A 47 -6.89 3.77 -12.67
N ILE A 48 -6.02 4.09 -11.71
CA ILE A 48 -6.27 5.17 -10.74
C ILE A 48 -6.04 6.51 -11.44
N THR A 49 -7.10 7.30 -11.62
CA THR A 49 -7.06 8.64 -12.21
C THR A 49 -7.20 9.73 -11.15
N LEU A 50 -6.68 10.92 -11.43
CA LEU A 50 -6.82 12.08 -10.54
C LEU A 50 -8.29 12.43 -10.28
N GLU A 51 -9.17 12.29 -11.28
CA GLU A 51 -10.61 12.50 -11.13
C GLU A 51 -11.25 11.54 -10.13
N ASN A 52 -10.89 10.25 -10.20
CA ASN A 52 -11.36 9.25 -9.25
C ASN A 52 -10.90 9.59 -7.81
N ILE A 53 -9.70 10.14 -7.65
CA ILE A 53 -9.18 10.60 -6.36
C ILE A 53 -9.97 11.81 -5.85
N LYS A 54 -10.18 12.83 -6.69
CA LYS A 54 -10.96 14.02 -6.33
C LYS A 54 -12.38 13.64 -5.92
N ARG A 55 -13.02 12.73 -6.66
CA ARG A 55 -14.33 12.18 -6.32
C ARG A 55 -14.30 11.47 -4.96
N LYS A 56 -13.34 10.56 -4.72
CA LYS A 56 -13.21 9.86 -3.42
C LYS A 56 -12.96 10.79 -2.23
N LEU A 57 -12.16 11.85 -2.41
CA LEU A 57 -11.93 12.86 -1.36
C LEU A 57 -13.22 13.57 -0.97
N LYS A 58 -14.05 13.89 -1.97
CA LYS A 58 -15.36 14.51 -1.80
C LYS A 58 -16.36 13.54 -1.16
N ASP A 59 -16.47 12.32 -1.68
CA ASP A 59 -17.40 11.30 -1.21
C ASP A 59 -17.10 10.88 0.24
N SER A 60 -15.82 10.81 0.60
CA SER A 60 -15.37 10.55 1.99
C SER A 60 -15.52 11.77 2.91
N GLY A 61 -15.91 12.93 2.35
CA GLY A 61 -16.05 14.19 3.06
C GLY A 61 -14.74 14.75 3.61
N ILE A 62 -13.59 14.27 3.12
CA ILE A 62 -12.24 14.67 3.56
C ILE A 62 -11.92 16.07 3.03
N PHE A 63 -12.20 16.31 1.75
CA PHE A 63 -11.89 17.55 1.07
C PHE A 63 -12.71 17.69 -0.22
N ASP A 64 -13.24 18.89 -0.50
CA ASP A 64 -13.85 19.21 -1.80
C ASP A 64 -12.91 20.11 -2.60
N ALA A 65 -12.48 19.65 -3.77
CA ALA A 65 -11.60 20.41 -4.66
C ALA A 65 -12.28 21.65 -5.26
N HIS A 66 -13.61 21.73 -5.23
CA HIS A 66 -14.39 22.86 -5.74
C HIS A 66 -14.99 23.72 -4.63
N ASP A 67 -14.45 23.62 -3.40
CA ASP A 67 -14.92 24.40 -2.26
C ASP A 67 -14.79 25.92 -2.56
N PRO A 68 -15.90 26.68 -2.54
CA PRO A 68 -15.87 28.13 -2.80
C PRO A 68 -15.13 28.93 -1.73
N THR A 69 -14.83 28.33 -0.57
CA THR A 69 -14.06 28.97 0.51
C THR A 69 -12.55 29.00 0.26
N LEU A 70 -12.07 28.39 -0.84
CA LEU A 70 -10.66 28.40 -1.22
C LEU A 70 -10.25 29.78 -1.77
N ASN A 71 -9.21 30.35 -1.18
CA ASN A 71 -8.63 31.60 -1.67
C ASN A 71 -7.77 31.34 -2.93
N ASP A 72 -7.48 32.36 -3.74
CA ASP A 72 -6.78 32.17 -5.02
C ASP A 72 -5.34 31.65 -4.85
N ARG A 73 -4.70 31.99 -3.73
CA ARG A 73 -3.41 31.39 -3.33
C ARG A 73 -3.56 29.89 -3.07
N GLU A 74 -4.58 29.50 -2.30
CA GLU A 74 -4.83 28.11 -1.94
C GLU A 74 -5.21 27.27 -3.17
N LYS A 75 -5.96 27.84 -4.13
CA LYS A 75 -6.25 27.19 -5.41
C LYS A 75 -4.97 26.89 -6.21
N LYS A 76 -4.01 27.81 -6.22
CA LYS A 76 -2.71 27.59 -6.88
C LYS A 76 -1.89 26.51 -6.18
N GLU A 77 -1.84 26.53 -4.86
CA GLU A 77 -1.16 25.50 -4.06
C GLU A 77 -1.82 24.12 -4.25
N LEU A 78 -3.15 24.08 -4.28
CA LEU A 78 -3.94 22.88 -4.52
C LEU A 78 -3.72 22.31 -5.93
N SER A 79 -3.62 23.17 -6.96
CA SER A 79 -3.30 22.75 -8.32
C SER A 79 -1.94 22.03 -8.35
N LYS A 80 -0.90 22.62 -7.75
CA LYS A 80 0.44 22.01 -7.68
C LYS A 80 0.45 20.70 -6.90
N LEU A 81 -0.31 20.64 -5.80
CA LEU A 81 -0.50 19.40 -5.04
C LEU A 81 -1.11 18.30 -5.93
N PHE A 82 -2.17 18.64 -6.67
CA PHE A 82 -2.82 17.66 -7.54
C PHE A 82 -1.96 17.25 -8.74
N ASP A 83 -1.14 18.15 -9.30
CA ASP A 83 -0.17 17.80 -10.33
C ASP A 83 0.86 16.79 -9.79
N ALA A 84 1.35 17.00 -8.56
CA ALA A 84 2.25 16.06 -7.91
C ALA A 84 1.56 14.70 -7.64
N VAL A 85 0.31 14.72 -7.17
CA VAL A 85 -0.49 13.50 -6.98
C VAL A 85 -0.70 12.77 -8.30
N GLU A 86 -0.92 13.49 -9.39
CA GLU A 86 -1.08 12.92 -10.74
C GLU A 86 0.20 12.20 -11.20
N ILE A 87 1.36 12.82 -11.02
CA ILE A 87 2.67 12.19 -11.29
C ILE A 87 2.85 10.93 -10.43
N MET A 88 2.48 10.98 -9.15
CA MET A 88 2.56 9.81 -8.27
C MET A 88 1.62 8.69 -8.72
N THR A 89 0.39 9.00 -9.16
CA THR A 89 -0.55 8.01 -9.69
C THR A 89 -0.14 7.43 -11.03
N THR A 90 0.38 8.24 -11.94
CA THR A 90 0.86 7.75 -13.25
C THR A 90 2.09 6.86 -13.08
N SER A 91 3.00 7.22 -12.18
CA SER A 91 4.12 6.36 -11.77
C SER A 91 3.62 5.02 -11.20
N ARG A 92 2.61 5.06 -10.31
CA ARG A 92 1.97 3.86 -9.75
C ARG A 92 1.33 2.98 -10.83
N ASN A 93 0.59 3.55 -11.78
CA ASN A 93 -0.07 2.80 -12.84
C ASN A 93 0.91 2.09 -13.78
N ARG A 94 2.19 2.51 -13.82
CA ARG A 94 3.27 1.86 -14.59
C ARG A 94 3.94 0.72 -13.83
N GLN A 95 3.72 0.59 -12.52
CA GLN A 95 4.27 -0.50 -11.73
C GLN A 95 3.45 -1.78 -11.97
N PRO A 96 4.09 -2.96 -11.95
CA PRO A 96 3.37 -4.22 -12.03
C PRO A 96 2.45 -4.39 -10.81
N SER A 97 1.33 -5.09 -10.98
CA SER A 97 0.25 -5.18 -9.98
C SER A 97 0.70 -5.71 -8.60
N ASN A 98 1.73 -6.55 -8.56
CA ASN A 98 2.36 -7.03 -7.32
C ASN A 98 3.13 -5.94 -6.54
N VAL A 99 3.59 -4.89 -7.23
CA VAL A 99 4.36 -3.76 -6.65
C VAL A 99 3.48 -2.52 -6.44
N GLN A 100 2.31 -2.45 -7.10
CA GLN A 100 1.34 -1.37 -6.87
C GLN A 100 0.91 -1.39 -5.41
N ASN A 101 1.51 -0.50 -4.63
CA ASN A 101 1.37 -0.44 -3.18
C ASN A 101 -0.10 -0.49 -2.75
N ILE A 102 -0.45 -1.41 -1.84
CA ILE A 102 -1.84 -1.72 -1.42
C ILE A 102 -2.55 -0.52 -0.74
N PHE A 103 -1.83 0.58 -0.48
CA PHE A 103 -2.43 1.78 0.10
C PHE A 103 -3.54 2.36 -0.78
N SER A 104 -4.64 2.75 -0.12
CA SER A 104 -5.76 3.44 -0.75
C SER A 104 -5.30 4.72 -1.47
N SER A 105 -5.97 5.11 -2.55
CA SER A 105 -5.68 6.36 -3.23
C SER A 105 -5.74 7.58 -2.30
N LEU A 106 -6.56 7.52 -1.24
CA LEU A 106 -6.69 8.57 -0.24
C LEU A 106 -5.46 8.67 0.68
N ARG A 107 -4.86 7.56 1.09
CA ARG A 107 -3.58 7.54 1.83
C ARG A 107 -2.43 8.13 1.02
N LEU A 108 -2.45 7.93 -0.30
CA LEU A 108 -1.46 8.54 -1.19
C LEU A 108 -1.56 10.06 -1.12
N VAL A 109 -2.77 10.62 -1.20
CA VAL A 109 -2.99 12.06 -1.06
C VAL A 109 -2.60 12.55 0.34
N GLU A 110 -2.98 11.84 1.41
CA GLU A 110 -2.60 12.20 2.78
C GLU A 110 -1.08 12.34 2.93
N ARG A 111 -0.31 11.39 2.37
CA ARG A 111 1.16 11.43 2.39
C ARG A 111 1.70 12.57 1.56
N ALA A 112 1.15 12.81 0.37
CA ALA A 112 1.56 13.92 -0.48
C ALA A 112 1.36 15.27 0.23
N VAL A 113 0.19 15.49 0.83
CA VAL A 113 -0.13 16.69 1.62
C VAL A 113 0.82 16.83 2.79
N LYS A 114 1.02 15.78 3.61
CA LYS A 114 1.94 15.83 4.75
C LYS A 114 3.39 16.09 4.35
N LYS A 115 3.84 15.54 3.22
CA LYS A 115 5.20 15.75 2.71
C LYS A 115 5.37 17.19 2.21
N GLN A 116 4.46 17.68 1.38
CA GLN A 116 4.51 19.04 0.86
C GLN A 116 4.37 20.09 1.97
N LEU A 117 3.61 19.80 3.03
CA LEU A 117 3.52 20.67 4.20
C LEU A 117 4.85 20.76 4.93
N LYS A 118 5.53 19.63 5.16
CA LYS A 118 6.86 19.61 5.79
C LYS A 118 7.92 20.31 4.95
N GLU A 119 7.79 20.26 3.63
CA GLU A 119 8.68 20.94 2.68
C GLU A 119 8.32 22.43 2.48
N GLY A 120 7.26 22.93 3.12
CA GLY A 120 6.81 24.33 3.01
C GLY A 120 6.20 24.68 1.65
N GLN A 121 5.82 23.69 0.84
CA GLN A 121 5.26 23.89 -0.50
C GLN A 121 3.76 24.20 -0.49
N ILE A 122 3.06 23.81 0.58
CA ILE A 122 1.66 24.15 0.83
C ILE A 122 1.52 24.88 2.16
N SER A 123 0.54 25.78 2.24
CA SER A 123 0.20 26.49 3.46
C SER A 123 -0.45 25.57 4.50
N GLU A 124 -0.21 25.88 5.78
CA GLU A 124 -0.92 25.24 6.90
C GLU A 124 -2.43 25.46 6.82
N THR A 125 -2.87 26.61 6.29
CA THR A 125 -4.30 26.92 6.11
C THR A 125 -4.95 25.98 5.10
N LEU A 126 -4.30 25.69 3.97
CA LEU A 126 -4.78 24.70 3.01
C LEU A 126 -4.76 23.30 3.61
N ALA A 127 -3.68 22.92 4.28
CA ALA A 127 -3.56 21.59 4.90
C ALA A 127 -4.63 21.35 5.98
N ALA A 128 -5.01 22.37 6.74
CA ALA A 128 -6.06 22.31 7.76
C ALA A 128 -7.47 22.07 7.20
N LYS A 129 -7.71 22.39 5.91
CA LYS A 129 -8.99 22.13 5.24
C LYS A 129 -9.22 20.64 4.97
N PHE A 130 -8.17 19.83 4.97
CA PHE A 130 -8.29 18.38 4.81
C PHE A 130 -8.67 17.73 6.13
N ARG A 131 -9.88 17.18 6.19
CA ARG A 131 -10.41 16.49 7.38
C ARG A 131 -9.97 15.03 7.41
N TRP A 132 -8.68 14.81 7.67
CA TRP A 132 -8.08 13.47 7.73
C TRP A 132 -8.70 12.56 8.80
N GLU A 133 -9.38 13.10 9.79
CA GLU A 133 -10.10 12.32 10.81
C GLU A 133 -11.23 11.46 10.20
N LYS A 134 -11.78 11.88 9.06
CA LYS A 134 -12.79 11.12 8.30
C LYS A 134 -12.18 10.02 7.45
N LEU A 135 -10.88 10.06 7.20
CA LEU A 135 -10.16 8.92 6.66
C LEU A 135 -10.20 7.85 7.77
N SER A 136 -11.12 6.90 7.65
CA SER A 136 -11.29 5.83 8.64
C SER A 136 -9.92 5.25 9.00
N SER A 137 -9.45 5.58 10.21
CA SER A 137 -8.23 4.99 10.77
C SER A 137 -8.45 3.54 11.20
N ARG A 138 -9.68 3.04 11.06
CA ARG A 138 -10.16 1.86 11.73
C ARG A 138 -11.37 1.29 10.96
N HIS A 139 -11.12 0.31 10.10
CA HIS A 139 -11.61 -1.00 10.54
C HIS A 139 -10.90 -1.19 11.89
N ARG A 140 -11.62 -0.93 12.99
CA ARG A 140 -11.17 -1.38 14.30
C ARG A 140 -10.76 -2.81 14.02
N ARG A 141 -9.47 -3.12 14.17
CA ARG A 141 -9.04 -4.50 14.30
C ARG A 141 -10.04 -5.05 15.30
N GLU A 142 -10.97 -5.89 14.87
CA GLU A 142 -11.45 -6.92 15.75
C GLU A 142 -10.15 -7.63 16.08
N GLN A 143 -9.56 -7.24 17.21
CA GLN A 143 -8.49 -8.02 17.79
C GLN A 143 -9.14 -9.40 17.85
N PRO A 144 -8.62 -10.40 17.13
CA PRO A 144 -9.17 -11.73 17.29
C PRO A 144 -9.09 -12.01 18.78
N THR A 145 -10.24 -12.20 19.42
CA THR A 145 -10.34 -12.32 20.87
C THR A 145 -9.66 -13.64 21.21
N TYR A 146 -8.37 -13.56 21.50
CA TYR A 146 -7.59 -14.70 21.92
C TYR A 146 -7.23 -14.54 23.38
N TYR A 147 -7.26 -15.64 24.12
CA TYR A 147 -6.61 -15.72 25.42
C TYR A 147 -5.40 -16.64 25.30
N LEU A 148 -4.38 -16.40 26.13
CA LEU A 148 -3.27 -17.32 26.27
C LEU A 148 -3.71 -18.45 27.20
N ASP A 149 -3.64 -19.69 26.73
CA ASP A 149 -3.79 -20.84 27.62
C ASP A 149 -2.57 -20.92 28.55
N LYS A 150 -2.81 -20.94 29.86
CA LYS A 150 -1.76 -20.95 30.89
C LYS A 150 -0.99 -22.27 30.91
N ASN A 151 -1.57 -23.35 30.39
CA ASN A 151 -0.96 -24.67 30.43
C ASN A 151 -0.06 -24.92 29.21
N THR A 152 -0.46 -24.44 28.05
CA THR A 152 0.24 -24.69 26.79
C THR A 152 0.98 -23.47 26.24
N SER A 153 0.77 -22.29 26.83
CA SER A 153 1.22 -20.99 26.30
C SER A 153 0.77 -20.71 24.86
N MET A 154 -0.25 -21.44 24.38
CA MET A 154 -0.80 -21.30 23.05
C MET A 154 -1.88 -20.21 23.02
N ARG A 155 -1.99 -19.50 21.90
CA ARG A 155 -3.07 -18.54 21.65
C ARG A 155 -4.32 -19.33 21.24
N VAL A 156 -5.36 -19.26 22.05
CA VAL A 156 -6.66 -19.89 21.75
C VAL A 156 -7.62 -18.79 21.29
N PHE A 157 -8.16 -18.95 20.09
CA PHE A 157 -9.12 -18.01 19.49
C PHE A 157 -10.54 -18.43 19.86
N ASP A 158 -11.34 -17.51 20.39
CA ASP A 158 -12.75 -17.78 20.69
C ASP A 158 -13.54 -17.94 19.37
N THR A 159 -14.13 -19.12 19.14
CA THR A 159 -14.85 -19.45 17.90
C THR A 159 -16.36 -19.19 17.98
N LYS A 160 -16.83 -18.48 19.02
CA LYS A 160 -18.25 -18.16 19.16
C LYS A 160 -18.68 -17.04 18.22
N HIS A 161 -19.23 -17.45 17.08
CA HIS A 161 -20.24 -16.69 16.34
C HIS A 161 -21.63 -17.21 16.71
#